data_AF-A0A7K4QT46-F1
#
_entry.id   AF-A0A7K4QT46-F1
#
_cell.length_a   1.000
_cell.length_b   1.000
_cell.length_c   1.000
_cell.angle_alpha   90.00
_cell.angle_beta   90.00
_cell.angle_gamma   90.00
#
_symmetry.space_group_name_H-M   'P 1'
#
loop_
_entity.id
_entity.type
_entity.pdbx_description
1 polymer ?
#
loop_
_entity_poly.entity_id
_entity_poly.type
_entity_poly.pdbx_seq_one_letter_code
_entity_poly.pdbx_strand_id
1 'polypeptide(L)'
;QLKSMRCNVKTMFTLNTACTACAAAPKMLCPRGWLKTSQGIGVRDCRYSVKLGENTLSLPGCHHICKKDIEEKKCCPGFWGTECYGK
;
A
#
# COMPACT_ATOMS: atom_id res chain seq x y z
N GLN A 1 -0.47 -32.98 26.93
CA GLN A 1 0.12 -32.78 25.59
C GLN A 1 0.48 -31.30 25.46
N LEU A 2 1.66 -30.95 24.95
CA LEU A 2 1.94 -29.56 24.58
C LEU A 2 1.06 -29.19 23.38
N LYS A 3 0.33 -28.08 23.46
CA LYS A 3 -0.46 -27.55 22.33
C LYS A 3 0.28 -26.36 21.74
N SER A 4 0.37 -26.28 20.41
CA SER A 4 0.84 -25.08 19.71
C SER A 4 -0.32 -24.39 19.01
N MET A 5 -0.41 -23.07 19.10
CA MET A 5 -1.43 -22.32 18.38
C MET A 5 -0.94 -20.92 17.97
N ARG A 6 -0.92 -20.69 16.66
CA ARG A 6 -0.57 -19.41 16.05
C ARG A 6 -1.84 -18.68 15.57
N CYS A 7 -1.94 -17.40 15.89
CA CYS A 7 -2.98 -16.48 15.43
C CYS A 7 -2.30 -15.34 14.66
N ASN A 8 -1.68 -15.68 13.52
CA ASN A 8 -1.06 -14.67 12.67
C ASN A 8 -2.11 -13.63 12.25
N VAL A 9 -1.73 -12.35 12.27
CA VAL A 9 -2.61 -11.25 11.90
C VAL A 9 -2.19 -10.74 10.53
N LYS A 10 -3.11 -10.73 9.57
CA LYS A 10 -2.89 -10.15 8.24
C LYS A 10 -3.46 -8.74 8.20
N THR A 11 -2.61 -7.77 7.91
CA THR A 11 -2.99 -6.36 7.77
C THR A 11 -2.71 -5.89 6.35
N MET A 12 -3.72 -5.32 5.71
CA MET A 12 -3.60 -4.74 4.36
C MET A 12 -3.36 -3.24 4.46
N PHE A 13 -2.27 -2.78 3.86
CA PHE A 13 -1.95 -1.37 3.73
C PHE A 13 -2.28 -0.89 2.31
N THR A 14 -2.78 0.32 2.20
CA THR A 14 -3.07 0.99 0.92
C THR A 14 -2.34 2.32 0.88
N LEU A 15 -1.70 2.62 -0.25
CA LEU A 15 -1.10 3.91 -0.53
C LEU A 15 -1.40 4.36 -1.97
N ASN A 16 -1.31 5.66 -2.20
CA ASN A 16 -1.42 6.25 -3.52
C ASN A 16 -0.04 6.67 -4.02
N THR A 17 0.24 6.45 -5.31
CA THR A 17 1.43 7.05 -5.93
C THR A 17 1.31 8.57 -5.94
N ALA A 18 2.43 9.28 -6.16
CA ALA A 18 2.38 10.72 -6.39
C ALA A 18 1.40 11.05 -7.53
N CYS A 19 0.61 12.11 -7.33
CA CYS A 19 -0.28 12.63 -8.38
C CYS A 19 0.57 13.21 -9.52
N THR A 20 0.28 12.80 -10.74
CA THR A 20 1.03 13.24 -11.94
C THR A 20 0.08 13.44 -13.12
N ALA A 21 0.63 13.90 -14.25
CA ALA A 21 -0.11 13.95 -15.50
C ALA A 21 -0.66 12.55 -15.86
N CYS A 22 -1.93 12.44 -16.24
CA CYS A 22 -2.53 11.14 -16.58
C CYS A 22 -1.83 10.42 -17.75
N ALA A 23 -1.15 11.16 -18.64
CA ALA A 23 -0.30 10.57 -19.67
C ALA A 23 0.98 9.90 -19.10
N ALA A 24 1.48 10.36 -17.96
CA ALA A 24 2.64 9.81 -17.26
C ALA A 24 2.26 8.73 -16.22
N ALA A 25 1.02 8.76 -15.71
CA ALA A 25 0.54 7.84 -14.69
C ALA A 25 0.74 6.34 -15.02
N PRO A 26 0.50 5.83 -16.24
CA PRO A 26 0.72 4.42 -16.57
C PRO A 26 2.13 3.91 -16.25
N LYS A 27 3.14 4.78 -16.38
CA LYS A 27 4.55 4.47 -16.11
C LYS A 27 4.92 4.55 -14.62
N MET A 28 4.04 5.08 -13.77
CA MET A 28 4.27 5.16 -12.33
C MET A 28 4.23 3.77 -11.70
N LEU A 29 5.26 3.48 -10.90
CA LEU A 29 5.44 2.22 -10.20
C LEU A 29 5.08 2.36 -8.72
N CYS A 30 4.55 1.29 -8.16
CA CYS A 30 4.39 1.17 -6.71
C CYS A 30 5.77 0.93 -6.05
N PRO A 31 5.92 1.27 -4.76
CA PRO A 31 7.14 0.95 -4.02
C PRO A 31 7.42 -0.57 -4.02
N ARG A 32 8.68 -0.96 -3.79
CA ARG A 32 9.06 -2.38 -3.81
C ARG A 32 8.23 -3.20 -2.81
N GLY A 33 7.70 -4.32 -3.27
CA GLY A 33 6.83 -5.20 -2.46
C GLY A 33 5.39 -4.71 -2.30
N TRP A 34 4.98 -3.69 -3.07
CA TRP A 34 3.58 -3.26 -3.16
C TRP A 34 3.00 -3.64 -4.53
N LEU A 35 1.74 -4.07 -4.53
CA LEU A 35 0.99 -4.45 -5.71
C LEU A 35 0.20 -3.25 -6.25
N LYS A 36 0.37 -2.93 -7.54
CA LYS A 36 -0.44 -1.95 -8.26
C LYS A 36 -1.81 -2.54 -8.55
N THR A 37 -2.87 -1.95 -7.99
CA THR A 37 -4.24 -2.48 -8.09
C THR A 37 -5.11 -1.76 -9.10
N SER A 38 -4.85 -0.47 -9.33
CA SER A 38 -5.48 0.32 -10.39
C SER A 38 -4.82 0.08 -11.75
N GLN A 39 -5.60 -0.01 -12.82
CA GLN A 39 -5.13 -0.28 -14.19
C GLN A 39 -5.12 0.99 -15.07
N GLY A 40 -4.59 0.88 -16.30
CA GLY A 40 -4.61 1.95 -17.31
C GLY A 40 -3.93 3.23 -16.81
N ILE A 41 -4.65 4.36 -16.90
CA ILE A 41 -4.20 5.67 -16.43
C ILE A 41 -4.32 5.87 -14.91
N GLY A 42 -4.93 4.92 -14.19
CA GLY A 42 -5.16 5.03 -12.75
C GLY A 42 -6.45 5.76 -12.39
N VAL A 43 -6.47 6.35 -11.19
CA VAL A 43 -7.60 7.09 -10.63
C VAL A 43 -7.38 8.58 -10.87
N ARG A 44 -8.40 9.28 -11.37
CA ARG A 44 -8.36 10.71 -11.74
C ARG A 44 -9.11 11.56 -10.72
N ASP A 45 -8.67 11.53 -9.47
CA ASP A 45 -9.27 12.25 -8.33
C ASP A 45 -8.24 13.12 -7.58
N CYS A 46 -7.08 13.36 -8.19
CA CYS A 46 -6.01 14.14 -7.59
C CYS A 46 -5.64 15.36 -8.46
N ARG A 47 -4.90 16.31 -7.87
CA ARG A 47 -4.32 17.44 -8.59
C ARG A 47 -2.83 17.52 -8.34
N TYR A 48 -2.06 17.92 -9.35
CA TYR A 48 -0.62 18.13 -9.26
C TYR A 48 -0.27 19.57 -9.67
N SER A 49 0.79 20.10 -9.07
CA SER A 49 1.23 21.48 -9.32
C SER A 49 2.32 21.52 -10.38
N VAL A 50 2.20 22.44 -11.32
CA VAL A 50 3.21 22.74 -12.34
C VAL A 50 3.63 24.20 -12.23
N LYS A 51 4.93 24.47 -12.36
CA LYS A 51 5.47 25.83 -12.40
C LYS A 51 5.62 26.27 -13.86
N LEU A 52 5.03 27.41 -14.20
CA LEU A 52 5.14 28.05 -15.51
C LEU A 52 5.61 29.49 -15.30
N GLY A 53 6.93 29.69 -15.33
CA GLY A 53 7.55 30.95 -14.90
C GLY A 53 7.27 31.21 -13.41
N GLU A 54 6.78 32.41 -13.10
CA GLU A 54 6.40 32.81 -11.74
C GLU A 54 5.06 32.23 -11.27
N ASN A 55 4.27 31.65 -12.19
CA ASN A 55 2.95 31.12 -11.87
C ASN A 55 3.01 29.64 -11.49
N THR A 56 2.29 29.26 -10.44
CA THR A 56 2.04 27.85 -10.10
C THR A 56 0.60 27.50 -10.43
N LEU A 57 0.42 26.55 -11.35
CA LEU A 57 -0.90 26.07 -11.77
C LEU A 57 -1.16 24.72 -11.12
N SER A 58 -2.37 24.54 -10.59
CA SER A 58 -2.86 23.24 -10.14
C SER A 58 -3.65 22.60 -11.27
N LEU A 59 -3.23 21.44 -11.75
CA LEU A 59 -3.86 20.71 -12.85
C LEU A 59 -4.45 19.38 -12.36
N PRO A 60 -5.57 18.91 -12.96
CA PRO A 60 -6.10 17.59 -12.66
C PRO A 60 -5.10 16.51 -13.09
N GLY A 61 -4.82 15.58 -12.20
CA GLY A 61 -3.88 14.49 -12.41
C GLY A 61 -4.50 13.12 -12.18
N CYS A 62 -3.66 12.11 -12.34
CA CYS A 62 -3.98 10.73 -12.01
C CYS A 62 -2.94 10.16 -11.05
N HIS A 63 -3.36 9.20 -10.24
CA HIS A 63 -2.47 8.38 -9.41
C HIS A 63 -2.86 6.91 -9.51
N HIS A 64 -2.01 6.04 -8.99
CA HIS A 64 -2.32 4.63 -8.85
C HIS A 64 -2.48 4.23 -7.39
N ILE A 65 -3.32 3.22 -7.15
CA ILE A 65 -3.53 2.62 -5.84
C ILE A 65 -2.60 1.41 -5.71
N CYS A 66 -1.77 1.43 -4.68
CA CYS A 66 -0.83 0.38 -4.34
C CYS A 66 -1.26 -0.29 -3.03
N LYS A 67 -1.25 -1.62 -2.99
CA LYS A 67 -1.59 -2.39 -1.79
C LYS A 67 -0.45 -3.28 -1.35
N LYS A 68 -0.32 -3.52 -0.05
CA LYS A 68 0.63 -4.47 0.52
C LYS A 68 0.04 -5.16 1.72
N ASP A 69 0.10 -6.49 1.72
CA ASP A 69 -0.28 -7.30 2.87
C ASP A 69 0.95 -7.58 3.73
N ILE A 70 0.80 -7.40 5.04
CA ILE A 70 1.81 -7.75 6.02
C ILE A 70 1.18 -8.75 6.99
N GLU A 71 1.80 -9.93 7.07
CA GLU A 71 1.44 -10.93 8.07
C GLU A 71 2.35 -10.79 9.30
N GLU A 72 1.75 -10.42 10.42
CA GLU A 72 2.41 -10.39 11.71
C GLU A 72 2.26 -11.76 12.37
N LYS A 73 3.40 -12.41 12.67
CA LYS A 73 3.41 -13.68 13.39
C LYS A 73 3.04 -13.43 14.85
N LYS A 74 1.89 -13.94 15.28
CA LYS A 74 1.40 -13.81 16.65
C LYS A 74 0.93 -15.15 17.19
N CYS A 75 1.13 -15.35 18.48
CA CYS A 75 0.54 -16.46 19.20
C CYS A 75 -0.89 -16.09 19.60
N CYS A 76 -1.77 -17.09 19.64
CA CYS A 76 -3.11 -16.87 20.19
C CYS A 76 -3.04 -16.58 21.70
N PRO A 77 -4.08 -15.96 22.29
CA PRO A 77 -4.16 -15.79 23.74
C PRO A 77 -3.94 -17.12 24.47
N GLY A 78 -3.02 -17.13 25.45
CA GLY A 78 -2.64 -18.34 26.19
C GLY A 78 -1.49 -19.16 25.59
N PHE A 79 -0.91 -18.72 24.47
CA PHE A 79 0.26 -19.36 23.83
C PHE A 79 1.42 -18.35 23.72
N TRP A 80 2.67 -18.81 23.91
CA TRP A 80 3.84 -17.92 23.92
C TRP A 80 5.11 -18.60 23.36
N GLY A 81 6.17 -17.80 23.18
CA GLY A 81 7.43 -18.23 22.59
C GLY A 81 7.40 -18.27 21.06
N THR A 82 8.54 -18.58 20.44
CA THR A 82 8.69 -18.62 18.97
C THR A 82 7.75 -19.63 18.31
N GLU A 83 7.49 -20.72 19.01
CA GLU A 83 6.62 -21.82 18.55
C GLU A 83 5.18 -21.72 19.04
N CYS A 84 4.84 -20.67 19.80
CA CYS A 84 3.50 -20.45 20.36
C CYS A 84 2.96 -21.67 21.09
N TYR A 85 3.72 -22.18 22.07
CA TYR A 85 3.27 -23.29 22.90
C TYR A 85 2.42 -22.79 24.08
N GLY A 86 1.43 -23.59 24.46
CA GLY A 86 0.53 -23.38 25.60
C GLY A 86 0.26 -24.73 26.25
N LYS A 87 0.01 -24.72 27.56
CA LYS A 87 -0.35 -25.91 28.33
C LYS A 87 -1.81 -26.31 28.11
#